data_AF-A0A536CPS9-F1
#
_entry.id   AF-A0A536CPS9-F1
#
_cell.length_a   1.000
_cell.length_b   1.000
_cell.length_c   1.000
_cell.angle_alpha   90.00
_cell.angle_beta   90.00
_cell.angle_gamma   90.00
#
_symmetry.space_group_name_H-M   'P 1'
#
loop_
_entity.id
_entity.type
_entity.pdbx_description
1 polymer ?
#
loop_
_entity_poly.entity_id
_entity_poly.type
_entity_poly.pdbx_seq_one_letter_code
_entity_poly.pdbx_strand_id
1 'polypeptide(L)'
;MLLTPRYGSVNHVPDYHDRERYAVLQLMHRGQRLADRPFAAEYPGLLTLGIHSPETFIYRAIVADCMRGADFLLSRREVDLDHVAVQGDDLALLTASRRAGFTAVQAHELLLYRLLEAAQVTDEYPIEELNDYLHTNPDSGPAVQHTLEFFDPLQHAPRIRATTLLASGDGAGDGPSGGGWLQPLYQAVGGPSEIYRLTHNGAVDHDWMDAWLARQLGGQPRSRFLEPV
;
A
#
# COMPACT_ATOMS: atom_id res chain seq x y z
N MET A 1 2.03 14.35 4.78
CA MET A 1 2.11 12.88 4.60
C MET A 1 0.72 12.32 4.38
N LEU A 2 0.52 11.56 3.29
CA LEU A 2 -0.69 10.78 3.03
C LEU A 2 -0.50 9.35 3.52
N LEU A 3 -1.39 8.87 4.39
CA LEU A 3 -1.47 7.47 4.78
C LEU A 3 -2.65 6.83 4.04
N THR A 4 -2.33 5.92 3.12
CA THR A 4 -3.35 5.12 2.42
C THR A 4 -3.93 4.06 3.38
N PRO A 5 -5.20 3.67 3.19
CA PRO A 5 -5.85 2.72 4.08
C PRO A 5 -5.29 1.32 3.85
N ARG A 6 -5.22 0.49 4.89
CA ARG A 6 -4.81 -0.92 4.76
C ARG A 6 -6.00 -1.84 4.52
N TYR A 7 -5.73 -3.08 4.11
CA TYR A 7 -6.75 -4.13 4.16
C TYR A 7 -7.17 -4.42 5.61
N GLY A 8 -8.46 -4.24 5.91
CA GLY A 8 -9.03 -4.52 7.23
C GLY A 8 -10.11 -3.50 7.62
N SER A 9 -10.86 -3.81 8.68
CA SER A 9 -12.03 -3.02 9.05
C SER A 9 -11.70 -1.67 9.69
N VAL A 10 -10.50 -1.49 10.25
CA VAL A 10 -10.10 -0.30 11.02
C VAL A 10 -8.66 0.11 10.70
N ASN A 11 -8.46 1.41 10.41
CA ASN A 11 -7.14 2.02 10.47
C ASN A 11 -6.92 2.63 11.87
N HIS A 12 -5.73 2.45 12.41
CA HIS A 12 -5.32 3.12 13.65
C HIS A 12 -5.07 4.60 13.39
N VAL A 13 -5.35 5.42 14.40
CA VAL A 13 -5.00 6.85 14.37
C VAL A 13 -3.51 6.99 14.05
N PRO A 14 -3.10 7.95 13.20
CA PRO A 14 -1.70 8.13 12.89
C PRO A 14 -0.87 8.36 14.15
N ASP A 15 0.37 7.88 14.12
CA ASP A 15 1.25 7.92 15.27
C ASP A 15 1.43 9.35 15.80
N TYR A 16 1.60 9.45 17.12
CA TYR A 16 1.76 10.73 17.80
C TYR A 16 2.96 11.53 17.27
N HIS A 17 4.11 10.88 17.08
CA HIS A 17 5.33 11.55 16.60
C HIS A 17 5.22 11.98 15.14
N ASP A 18 4.47 11.24 14.32
CA ASP A 18 4.18 11.65 12.94
C ASP A 18 3.30 12.90 12.91
N ARG A 19 2.33 12.98 13.81
CA ARG A 19 1.41 14.14 13.93
C ARG A 19 2.07 15.37 14.53
N GLU A 20 3.14 15.21 15.31
CA GLU A 20 3.97 16.33 15.78
C GLU A 20 4.91 16.86 14.68
N ARG A 21 5.36 16.00 13.76
CA ARG A 21 6.33 16.35 12.71
C ARG A 21 5.69 16.79 11.41
N TYR A 22 4.54 16.24 11.05
CA TYR A 22 3.94 16.40 9.73
C TYR A 22 2.47 16.79 9.79
N ALA A 23 2.01 17.51 8.76
CA ALA A 23 0.59 17.48 8.41
C ALA A 23 0.24 16.08 7.86
N VAL A 24 -0.59 15.33 8.61
CA VAL A 24 -0.96 13.95 8.25
C VAL A 24 -2.41 13.88 7.81
N LEU A 25 -2.64 13.30 6.63
CA LEU A 25 -3.95 12.88 6.16
C LEU A 25 -3.98 11.36 6.09
N GLN A 26 -4.84 10.72 6.87
CA GLN A 26 -5.11 9.29 6.75
C GLN A 26 -6.51 9.10 6.18
N LEU A 27 -6.60 8.24 5.17
CA LEU A 27 -7.87 7.89 4.55
C LEU A 27 -8.47 6.65 5.22
N MET A 28 -9.80 6.62 5.25
CA MET A 28 -10.58 5.40 5.41
C MET A 28 -11.19 5.13 4.04
N HIS A 29 -10.99 3.95 3.48
CA HIS A 29 -11.66 3.63 2.22
C HIS A 29 -13.14 3.33 2.46
N ARG A 30 -13.97 3.49 1.43
CA ARG A 30 -15.39 3.11 1.49
C ARG A 30 -15.58 1.69 2.04
N GLY A 31 -16.47 1.53 3.00
CA GLY A 31 -16.70 0.25 3.68
C GLY A 31 -15.90 0.02 4.95
N GLN A 32 -14.81 0.78 5.20
CA GLN A 32 -14.12 0.73 6.49
C GLN A 32 -14.92 1.40 7.60
N ARG A 33 -14.56 1.10 8.85
CA ARG A 33 -15.16 1.73 10.03
C ARG A 33 -15.06 3.26 9.91
N LEU A 34 -16.19 3.93 10.18
CA LEU A 34 -16.40 5.39 10.01
C LEU A 34 -16.55 5.86 8.54
N ALA A 35 -16.49 4.96 7.57
CA ALA A 35 -16.73 5.19 6.14
C ALA A 35 -17.76 4.18 5.57
N ASP A 36 -18.79 3.85 6.36
CA ASP A 36 -19.83 2.84 6.11
C ASP A 36 -20.96 3.30 5.18
N ARG A 37 -20.80 4.47 4.54
CA ARG A 37 -21.76 5.03 3.58
C ARG A 37 -21.04 5.44 2.28
N PRO A 38 -21.58 5.10 1.10
CA PRO A 38 -22.83 4.35 0.85
C PRO A 38 -22.68 2.82 0.95
N PHE A 39 -21.53 2.32 1.39
CA PHE A 39 -21.15 0.91 1.38
C PHE A 39 -20.49 0.55 2.72
N ALA A 40 -20.81 -0.62 3.26
CA ALA A 40 -20.18 -1.23 4.42
C ALA A 40 -19.50 -2.53 3.98
N ALA A 41 -18.21 -2.68 4.25
CA ALA A 41 -17.44 -3.85 3.82
C ALA A 41 -17.62 -5.01 4.79
N GLU A 42 -17.60 -6.23 4.24
CA GLU A 42 -17.45 -7.46 5.01
C GLU A 42 -15.98 -7.89 4.99
N TYR A 43 -15.47 -8.30 6.15
CA TYR A 43 -14.12 -8.83 6.31
C TYR A 43 -14.20 -10.15 7.08
N PRO A 44 -13.71 -11.28 6.54
CA PRO A 44 -13.21 -11.47 5.17
C PRO A 44 -14.31 -11.29 4.10
N GLY A 45 -13.93 -11.08 2.84
CA GLY A 45 -14.83 -11.02 1.68
C GLY A 45 -14.66 -9.77 0.80
N LEU A 46 -13.97 -8.73 1.29
CA LEU A 46 -13.76 -7.52 0.51
C LEU A 46 -12.86 -7.78 -0.70
N LEU A 47 -11.81 -8.61 -0.57
CA LEU A 47 -10.80 -8.77 -1.62
C LEU A 47 -11.38 -9.29 -2.93
N THR A 48 -12.49 -10.01 -2.89
CA THR A 48 -13.11 -10.63 -4.08
C THR A 48 -14.42 -9.95 -4.48
N LEU A 49 -14.79 -8.86 -3.82
CA LEU A 49 -16.03 -8.14 -4.12
C LEU A 49 -15.98 -7.50 -5.51
N GLY A 50 -16.79 -8.04 -6.43
CA GLY A 50 -16.89 -7.56 -7.81
C GLY A 50 -15.69 -7.91 -8.69
N ILE A 51 -14.83 -8.84 -8.28
CA ILE A 51 -13.56 -9.18 -8.94
C ILE A 51 -13.68 -9.78 -10.36
N HIS A 52 -14.90 -10.11 -10.82
CA HIS A 52 -15.12 -10.68 -12.14
C HIS A 52 -15.03 -9.65 -13.29
N SER A 53 -14.98 -8.34 -12.98
CA SER A 53 -14.82 -7.28 -13.95
C SER A 53 -14.03 -6.10 -13.34
N PRO A 54 -13.11 -5.46 -14.09
CA PRO A 54 -12.38 -4.28 -13.62
C PRO A 54 -13.30 -3.13 -13.20
N GLU A 55 -14.45 -2.99 -13.86
CA GLU A 55 -15.43 -1.93 -13.62
C GLU A 55 -16.16 -2.10 -12.27
N THR A 56 -16.39 -3.35 -11.85
CA THR A 56 -17.12 -3.69 -10.64
C THR A 56 -16.23 -3.99 -9.45
N PHE A 57 -14.94 -4.26 -9.68
CA PHE A 57 -14.01 -4.63 -8.62
C PHE A 57 -13.85 -3.51 -7.58
N ILE A 58 -14.01 -3.84 -6.29
CA ILE A 58 -14.07 -2.85 -5.22
C ILE A 58 -12.81 -1.96 -5.15
N TYR A 59 -11.64 -2.51 -5.47
CA TYR A 59 -10.39 -1.77 -5.49
C TYR A 59 -10.36 -0.65 -6.53
N ARG A 60 -11.18 -0.71 -7.60
CA ARG A 60 -11.38 0.44 -8.50
C ARG A 60 -11.81 1.68 -7.76
N ALA A 61 -12.75 1.51 -6.84
CA ALA A 61 -13.33 2.59 -6.09
C ALA A 61 -12.43 3.04 -4.93
N ILE A 62 -11.78 2.09 -4.24
CA ILE A 62 -10.80 2.36 -3.16
C ILE A 62 -9.59 3.15 -3.70
N VAL A 63 -9.05 2.75 -4.84
CA VAL A 63 -7.94 3.44 -5.52
C VAL A 63 -8.34 4.86 -5.92
N ALA A 64 -9.58 5.06 -6.40
CA ALA A 64 -10.11 6.38 -6.71
C ALA A 64 -10.24 7.27 -5.46
N ASP A 65 -10.66 6.71 -4.32
CA ASP A 65 -10.72 7.42 -3.04
C ASP A 65 -9.32 7.88 -2.60
N CYS A 66 -8.29 7.03 -2.78
CA CYS A 66 -6.90 7.38 -2.49
C CYS A 66 -6.39 8.54 -3.37
N MET A 67 -6.68 8.51 -4.67
CA MET A 67 -6.35 9.62 -5.57
C MET A 67 -7.06 10.92 -5.17
N ARG A 68 -8.32 10.84 -4.72
CA ARG A 68 -9.07 12.00 -4.25
C ARG A 68 -8.47 12.58 -2.97
N GLY A 69 -8.03 11.73 -2.05
CA GLY A 69 -7.31 12.15 -0.86
C GLY A 69 -5.96 12.81 -1.17
N ALA A 70 -5.23 12.29 -2.16
CA ALA A 70 -4.02 12.92 -2.67
C ALA A 70 -4.31 14.32 -3.24
N ASP A 71 -5.32 14.46 -4.11
CA ASP A 71 -5.74 15.77 -4.65
C ASP A 71 -6.07 16.77 -3.53
N PHE A 72 -6.77 16.31 -2.49
CA PHE A 72 -7.11 17.14 -1.35
C PHE A 72 -5.84 17.61 -0.62
N LEU A 73 -4.96 16.68 -0.23
CA LEU A 73 -3.71 16.99 0.48
C LEU A 73 -2.85 17.98 -0.30
N LEU A 74 -2.61 17.70 -1.59
CA LEU A 74 -1.75 18.52 -2.47
C LEU A 74 -2.34 19.90 -2.78
N SER A 75 -3.62 20.12 -2.51
CA SER A 75 -4.27 21.43 -2.69
C SER A 75 -4.29 22.30 -1.43
N ARG A 76 -3.77 21.81 -0.29
CA ARG A 76 -3.73 22.55 0.97
C ARG A 76 -2.60 23.57 0.96
N ARG A 77 -2.85 24.77 1.47
CA ARG A 77 -1.87 25.88 1.44
C ARG A 77 -0.76 25.70 2.46
N GLU A 78 -1.07 24.98 3.53
CA GLU A 78 -0.19 24.63 4.64
C GLU A 78 0.72 23.43 4.32
N VAL A 79 0.55 22.77 3.17
CA VAL A 79 1.39 21.65 2.75
C VAL A 79 2.57 22.18 1.94
N ASP A 80 3.77 21.86 2.40
CA ASP A 80 5.00 22.05 1.64
C ASP A 80 5.11 20.99 0.54
N LEU A 81 4.99 21.41 -0.72
CA LEU A 81 4.98 20.53 -1.89
C LEU A 81 6.35 19.94 -2.23
N ASP A 82 7.43 20.47 -1.66
CA ASP A 82 8.78 19.91 -1.83
C ASP A 82 9.03 18.73 -0.87
N HIS A 83 8.15 18.54 0.14
CA HIS A 83 8.27 17.52 1.17
C HIS A 83 6.95 16.77 1.40
N VAL A 84 6.49 16.02 0.38
CA VAL A 84 5.24 15.25 0.44
C VAL A 84 5.49 13.76 0.26
N ALA A 85 5.13 12.98 1.27
CA ALA A 85 5.16 11.53 1.20
C ALA A 85 3.77 10.89 1.10
N VAL A 86 3.71 9.71 0.47
CA VAL A 86 2.62 8.75 0.62
C VAL A 86 3.15 7.42 1.17
N GLN A 87 2.41 6.83 2.10
CA GLN A 87 2.76 5.57 2.75
C GLN A 87 1.57 4.60 2.76
N GLY A 88 1.86 3.30 2.63
CA GLY A 88 0.92 2.19 2.77
C GLY A 88 1.29 0.99 1.90
N ASP A 89 0.30 0.28 1.40
CA ASP A 89 0.45 -0.90 0.54
C ASP A 89 0.48 -0.52 -0.96
N ASP A 90 -0.06 -1.38 -1.83
CA ASP A 90 -0.21 -1.12 -3.26
C ASP A 90 -0.94 0.20 -3.55
N LEU A 91 -1.86 0.62 -2.65
CA LEU A 91 -2.60 1.87 -2.82
C LEU A 91 -1.68 3.08 -2.81
N ALA A 92 -0.55 3.05 -2.09
CA ALA A 92 0.44 4.11 -2.12
C ALA A 92 1.11 4.21 -3.50
N LEU A 93 1.51 3.06 -4.08
CA LEU A 93 2.12 2.96 -5.40
C LEU A 93 1.14 3.37 -6.52
N LEU A 94 -0.10 2.86 -6.46
CA LEU A 94 -1.17 3.20 -7.40
C LEU A 94 -1.55 4.69 -7.33
N THR A 95 -1.51 5.28 -6.13
CA THR A 95 -1.77 6.72 -5.96
C THR A 95 -0.63 7.55 -6.54
N ALA A 96 0.61 7.27 -6.18
CA ALA A 96 1.79 8.01 -6.63
C ALA A 96 2.04 7.90 -8.15
N SER A 97 1.69 6.76 -8.75
CA SER A 97 1.80 6.56 -10.21
C SER A 97 0.77 7.37 -11.02
N ARG A 98 -0.29 7.85 -10.38
CA ARG A 98 -1.39 8.59 -11.03
C ARG A 98 -1.53 10.03 -10.58
N ARG A 99 -0.81 10.44 -9.54
CA ARG A 99 -0.77 11.81 -9.04
C ARG A 99 0.68 12.23 -8.81
N ALA A 100 1.11 13.22 -9.59
CA ALA A 100 2.37 13.90 -9.35
C ALA A 100 2.27 14.76 -8.08
N GLY A 101 3.42 15.08 -7.48
CA GLY A 101 3.50 15.94 -6.28
C GLY A 101 3.99 15.21 -5.04
N PHE A 102 4.19 13.89 -5.08
CA PHE A 102 4.90 13.17 -4.03
C PHE A 102 6.41 13.20 -4.29
N THR A 103 7.19 13.50 -3.27
CA THR A 103 8.66 13.42 -3.27
C THR A 103 9.16 12.11 -2.68
N ALA A 104 8.36 11.46 -1.82
CA ALA A 104 8.65 10.13 -1.30
C ALA A 104 7.44 9.17 -1.35
N VAL A 105 7.72 7.88 -1.57
CA VAL A 105 6.75 6.79 -1.44
C VAL A 105 7.36 5.73 -0.52
N GLN A 106 6.64 5.31 0.51
CA GLN A 106 7.03 4.19 1.36
C GLN A 106 5.98 3.09 1.27
N ALA A 107 6.30 1.99 0.58
CA ALA A 107 5.39 0.87 0.37
C ALA A 107 5.81 -0.38 1.16
N HIS A 108 4.85 -1.01 1.84
CA HIS A 108 5.04 -2.22 2.65
C HIS A 108 3.79 -3.10 2.57
N GLU A 109 3.92 -4.40 2.86
CA GLU A 109 2.78 -5.34 2.95
C GLU A 109 1.88 -5.34 1.70
N LEU A 110 2.50 -5.40 0.51
CA LEU A 110 1.77 -5.39 -0.77
C LEU A 110 0.86 -6.61 -0.90
N LEU A 111 -0.43 -6.37 -1.12
CA LEU A 111 -1.47 -7.36 -1.29
C LEU A 111 -1.79 -7.60 -2.78
N LEU A 112 -1.89 -6.55 -3.60
CA LEU A 112 -2.35 -6.67 -4.99
C LEU A 112 -1.24 -7.05 -5.96
N TYR A 113 0.01 -6.76 -5.63
CA TYR A 113 1.18 -7.09 -6.43
C TYR A 113 1.30 -8.59 -6.68
N ARG A 114 1.19 -8.99 -7.95
CA ARG A 114 1.23 -10.39 -8.40
C ARG A 114 0.29 -11.30 -7.59
N LEU A 115 -0.89 -10.78 -7.21
CA LEU A 115 -1.81 -11.46 -6.29
C LEU A 115 -2.21 -12.88 -6.75
N LEU A 116 -2.41 -13.10 -8.05
CA LEU A 116 -2.75 -14.43 -8.57
C LEU A 116 -1.59 -15.43 -8.40
N GLU A 117 -0.35 -14.96 -8.55
CA GLU A 117 0.85 -15.77 -8.31
C GLU A 117 1.07 -16.00 -6.82
N ALA A 118 0.84 -14.97 -5.99
CA ALA A 118 0.90 -15.07 -4.54
C ALA A 118 -0.07 -16.14 -4.02
N ALA A 119 -1.31 -16.14 -4.50
CA ALA A 119 -2.34 -17.11 -4.11
C ALA A 119 -1.98 -18.57 -4.43
N GLN A 120 -1.06 -18.82 -5.36
CA GLN A 120 -0.59 -20.17 -5.67
C GLN A 120 0.43 -20.71 -4.66
N VAL A 121 1.03 -19.85 -3.83
CA VAL A 121 2.18 -20.21 -2.99
C VAL A 121 1.98 -19.88 -1.50
N THR A 122 0.85 -19.29 -1.11
CA THR A 122 0.48 -19.04 0.28
C THR A 122 -1.01 -19.27 0.52
N ASP A 123 -1.35 -19.68 1.74
CA ASP A 123 -2.70 -19.81 2.29
C ASP A 123 -2.99 -18.73 3.37
N GLU A 124 -2.17 -17.66 3.41
CA GLU A 124 -2.33 -16.58 4.38
C GLU A 124 -3.48 -15.64 3.99
N TYR A 125 -4.34 -15.31 4.96
CA TYR A 125 -5.33 -14.24 4.76
C TYR A 125 -4.64 -12.86 4.76
N PRO A 126 -5.03 -11.93 3.87
CA PRO A 126 -6.25 -12.00 3.05
C PRO A 126 -6.09 -12.61 1.65
N ILE A 127 -4.89 -13.06 1.25
CA ILE A 127 -4.66 -13.68 -0.08
C ILE A 127 -5.54 -14.92 -0.27
N GLU A 128 -5.73 -15.71 0.79
CA GLU A 128 -6.57 -16.92 0.77
C GLU A 128 -8.04 -16.64 0.40
N GLU A 129 -8.55 -15.41 0.57
CA GLU A 129 -9.90 -15.06 0.08
C GLU A 129 -10.04 -15.25 -1.43
N LEU A 130 -8.94 -15.07 -2.18
CA LEU A 130 -8.93 -15.31 -3.62
C LEU A 130 -9.05 -16.81 -3.93
N ASN A 131 -8.34 -17.66 -3.18
CA ASN A 131 -8.41 -19.12 -3.33
C ASN A 131 -9.82 -19.63 -2.98
N ASP A 132 -10.40 -19.17 -1.86
CA ASP A 132 -11.77 -19.48 -1.47
C ASP A 132 -12.79 -19.11 -2.57
N TYR A 133 -12.61 -17.93 -3.18
CA TYR A 133 -13.45 -17.48 -4.28
C TYR A 133 -13.29 -18.36 -5.52
N LEU A 134 -12.07 -18.69 -5.93
CA LEU A 134 -11.80 -19.51 -7.11
C LEU A 134 -12.24 -20.97 -6.92
N HIS A 135 -12.14 -21.52 -5.72
CA HIS A 135 -12.72 -22.82 -5.38
C HIS A 135 -14.24 -22.85 -5.54
N THR A 136 -14.90 -21.76 -5.14
CA THR A 136 -16.37 -21.63 -5.26
C THR A 136 -16.80 -21.28 -6.70
N ASN A 137 -15.93 -20.65 -7.49
CA ASN A 137 -16.21 -20.14 -8.83
C ASN A 137 -15.12 -20.57 -9.85
N PRO A 138 -14.98 -21.88 -10.14
CA PRO A 138 -13.84 -22.41 -10.88
C PRO A 138 -13.66 -21.84 -12.29
N ASP A 139 -14.76 -21.46 -12.96
CA ASP A 139 -14.72 -20.88 -14.32
C ASP A 139 -14.31 -19.39 -14.34
N SER A 140 -14.16 -18.75 -13.17
CA SER A 140 -13.88 -17.31 -13.08
C SER A 140 -12.41 -16.93 -13.30
N GLY A 141 -11.49 -17.90 -13.33
CA GLY A 141 -10.05 -17.67 -13.40
C GLY A 141 -9.61 -16.64 -14.46
N PRO A 142 -10.01 -16.77 -15.74
CA PRO A 142 -9.65 -15.80 -16.78
C PRO A 142 -10.16 -14.38 -16.52
N ALA A 143 -11.38 -14.23 -15.99
CA ALA A 143 -11.98 -12.93 -15.69
C ALA A 143 -11.32 -12.25 -14.48
N VAL A 144 -10.99 -13.06 -13.46
CA VAL A 144 -10.23 -12.61 -12.29
C VAL A 144 -8.83 -12.16 -12.69
N GLN A 145 -8.11 -12.96 -13.48
CA GLN A 145 -6.78 -12.59 -13.97
C GLN A 145 -6.83 -11.26 -14.72
N HIS A 146 -7.75 -11.13 -15.69
CA HIS A 146 -7.93 -9.89 -16.44
C HIS A 146 -8.21 -8.70 -15.53
N THR A 147 -9.03 -8.89 -14.49
CA THR A 147 -9.33 -7.83 -13.52
C THR A 147 -8.08 -7.41 -12.74
N LEU A 148 -7.33 -8.37 -12.20
CA LEU A 148 -6.14 -8.09 -11.38
C LEU A 148 -5.03 -7.37 -12.16
N GLU A 149 -4.89 -7.60 -13.47
CA GLU A 149 -3.92 -6.88 -14.33
C GLU A 149 -4.07 -5.34 -14.27
N PHE A 150 -5.28 -4.81 -14.03
CA PHE A 150 -5.49 -3.36 -13.91
C PHE A 150 -5.01 -2.78 -12.59
N PHE A 151 -4.89 -3.61 -11.55
CA PHE A 151 -4.63 -3.21 -10.17
C PHE A 151 -3.26 -3.63 -9.67
N ASP A 152 -2.54 -4.45 -10.44
CA ASP A 152 -1.15 -4.79 -10.13
C ASP A 152 -0.26 -3.52 -10.22
N PRO A 153 0.39 -3.09 -9.12
CA PRO A 153 1.24 -1.90 -9.12
C PRO A 153 2.41 -1.99 -10.11
N LEU A 154 2.84 -3.18 -10.54
CA LEU A 154 3.92 -3.35 -11.52
C LEU A 154 3.63 -2.61 -12.82
N GLN A 155 2.37 -2.61 -13.28
CA GLN A 155 1.94 -1.94 -14.51
C GLN A 155 1.96 -0.41 -14.41
N HIS A 156 1.97 0.13 -13.19
CA HIS A 156 1.91 1.57 -12.94
C HIS A 156 3.23 2.14 -12.42
N ALA A 157 4.11 1.30 -11.86
CA ALA A 157 5.39 1.67 -11.28
C ALA A 157 6.28 2.56 -12.17
N PRO A 158 6.35 2.39 -13.50
CA PRO A 158 7.15 3.27 -14.38
C PRO A 158 6.74 4.76 -14.35
N ARG A 159 5.55 5.07 -13.85
CA ARG A 159 5.04 6.45 -13.74
C ARG A 159 5.39 7.11 -12.40
N ILE A 160 5.84 6.35 -11.41
CA ILE A 160 6.25 6.88 -10.11
C ILE A 160 7.57 7.60 -10.30
N ARG A 161 7.62 8.89 -9.95
CA ARG A 161 8.84 9.72 -10.02
C ARG A 161 9.47 9.99 -8.66
N ALA A 162 8.71 9.79 -7.59
CA ALA A 162 9.14 9.98 -6.21
C ALA A 162 10.23 8.97 -5.81
N THR A 163 11.08 9.35 -4.85
CA THR A 163 12.00 8.41 -4.22
C THR A 163 11.19 7.34 -3.49
N THR A 164 11.36 6.07 -3.85
CA THR A 164 10.48 4.98 -3.41
C THR A 164 11.23 3.97 -2.54
N LEU A 165 10.73 3.72 -1.34
CA LEU A 165 11.13 2.59 -0.50
C LEU A 165 10.14 1.44 -0.65
N LEU A 166 10.64 0.24 -0.94
CA LEU A 166 9.88 -1.00 -0.92
C LEU A 166 10.37 -1.87 0.25
N ALA A 167 9.52 -2.14 1.23
CA ALA A 167 9.82 -3.09 2.30
C ALA A 167 9.55 -4.52 1.83
N SER A 168 10.58 -5.35 1.79
CA SER A 168 10.55 -6.75 1.37
C SER A 168 10.75 -7.65 2.59
N GLY A 169 10.12 -8.83 2.58
CA GLY A 169 10.54 -9.92 3.46
C GLY A 169 12.00 -10.33 3.19
N ASP A 170 12.56 -11.13 4.09
CA ASP A 170 13.93 -11.67 4.00
C ASP A 170 13.98 -13.17 3.68
N GLY A 171 12.82 -13.79 3.46
CA GLY A 171 12.69 -15.23 3.28
C GLY A 171 13.37 -15.73 2.01
N ALA A 172 13.76 -17.00 2.01
CA ALA A 172 14.38 -17.67 0.86
C ALA A 172 13.37 -18.15 -0.21
N GLY A 173 12.06 -17.95 0.02
CA GLY A 173 11.00 -18.40 -0.88
C GLY A 173 10.75 -17.46 -2.05
N ASP A 174 10.00 -17.94 -3.05
CA ASP A 174 9.61 -17.18 -4.24
C ASP A 174 8.25 -16.49 -4.11
N GLY A 175 7.65 -16.49 -2.91
CA GLY A 175 6.36 -15.85 -2.62
C GLY A 175 6.48 -14.48 -1.95
N PRO A 176 5.37 -13.87 -1.49
CA PRO A 176 5.35 -12.53 -0.90
C PRO A 176 6.37 -12.25 0.21
N SER A 177 6.69 -13.26 1.03
CA SER A 177 7.67 -13.17 2.12
C SER A 177 9.12 -13.31 1.67
N GLY A 178 9.34 -13.57 0.38
CA GLY A 178 10.64 -13.81 -0.24
C GLY A 178 11.44 -12.55 -0.55
N GLY A 179 12.74 -12.56 -0.26
CA GLY A 179 13.63 -11.41 -0.50
C GLY A 179 13.80 -11.00 -1.97
N GLY A 180 13.42 -11.87 -2.91
CA GLY A 180 13.43 -11.59 -4.35
C GLY A 180 12.07 -11.13 -4.91
N TRP A 181 10.99 -11.23 -4.14
CA TRP A 181 9.62 -11.05 -4.62
C TRP A 181 9.37 -9.69 -5.28
N LEU A 182 9.92 -8.63 -4.65
CA LEU A 182 9.75 -7.25 -5.07
C LEU A 182 10.74 -6.82 -6.16
N GLN A 183 11.65 -7.69 -6.60
CA GLN A 183 12.70 -7.32 -7.54
C GLN A 183 12.15 -6.78 -8.90
N PRO A 184 11.13 -7.39 -9.53
CA PRO A 184 10.53 -6.84 -10.75
C PRO A 184 9.92 -5.46 -10.52
N LEU A 185 9.19 -5.28 -9.41
CA LEU A 185 8.58 -4.01 -9.05
C LEU A 185 9.63 -2.91 -8.81
N TYR A 186 10.67 -3.22 -8.04
CA TYR A 186 11.82 -2.35 -7.78
C TYR A 186 12.46 -1.83 -9.08
N GLN A 187 12.68 -2.73 -10.05
CA GLN A 187 13.26 -2.38 -11.36
C GLN A 187 12.30 -1.54 -12.22
N ALA A 188 11.00 -1.70 -12.04
CA ALA A 188 9.99 -0.99 -12.82
C ALA A 188 9.72 0.43 -12.31
N VAL A 189 10.06 0.76 -11.06
CA VAL A 189 9.85 2.12 -10.51
C VAL A 189 10.57 3.16 -11.36
N GLY A 190 9.84 4.19 -11.79
CA GLY A 190 10.35 5.22 -12.71
C GLY A 190 11.22 6.32 -12.07
N GLY A 191 11.36 6.32 -10.74
CA GLY A 191 12.18 7.24 -9.95
C GLY A 191 13.24 6.47 -9.15
N PRO A 192 14.05 7.16 -8.31
CA PRO A 192 14.99 6.48 -7.43
C PRO A 192 14.26 5.51 -6.51
N SER A 193 14.80 4.30 -6.33
CA SER A 193 14.18 3.28 -5.50
C SER A 193 15.20 2.57 -4.61
N GLU A 194 14.73 2.10 -3.46
CA GLU A 194 15.48 1.31 -2.48
C GLU A 194 14.61 0.13 -2.02
N ILE A 195 15.24 -1.02 -1.75
CA ILE A 195 14.60 -2.14 -1.06
C ILE A 195 15.12 -2.17 0.38
N TYR A 196 14.21 -2.13 1.34
CA TYR A 196 14.51 -2.46 2.73
C TYR A 196 14.12 -3.92 2.99
N ARG A 197 15.03 -4.70 3.58
CA ARG A 197 14.74 -6.08 3.99
C ARG A 197 14.35 -6.08 5.46
N LEU A 198 13.13 -6.55 5.73
CA LEU A 198 12.60 -6.67 7.08
C LEU A 198 13.46 -7.62 7.91
N THR A 199 13.69 -7.25 9.16
CA THR A 199 14.49 -8.02 10.13
C THR A 199 13.66 -8.92 11.02
N HIS A 200 12.32 -8.85 10.89
CA HIS A 200 11.34 -9.45 11.82
C HIS A 200 11.42 -8.89 13.23
N ASN A 201 12.01 -7.69 13.38
CA ASN A 201 12.02 -6.95 14.63
C ASN A 201 11.30 -5.62 14.38
N GLY A 202 10.03 -5.57 14.80
CA GLY A 202 9.17 -4.42 14.54
C GLY A 202 9.72 -3.08 15.02
N ALA A 203 10.54 -3.04 16.08
CA ALA A 203 11.18 -1.80 16.54
C ALA A 203 12.28 -1.35 15.59
N VAL A 204 13.18 -2.25 15.23
CA VAL A 204 14.29 -1.97 14.32
C VAL A 204 13.78 -1.61 12.92
N ASP A 205 12.81 -2.37 12.43
CA ASP A 205 12.21 -2.16 11.11
C ASP A 205 11.49 -0.82 11.05
N HIS A 206 10.73 -0.49 12.10
CA HIS A 206 10.05 0.78 12.20
C HIS A 206 11.02 1.96 12.25
N ASP A 207 12.01 1.93 13.13
CA ASP A 207 12.96 3.03 13.31
C ASP A 207 13.76 3.30 12.04
N TRP A 208 14.14 2.25 11.31
CA TRP A 208 14.84 2.38 10.04
C TRP A 208 13.95 3.05 8.98
N MET A 209 12.71 2.56 8.83
CA MET A 209 11.75 3.11 7.88
C MET A 209 11.35 4.55 8.21
N ASP A 210 11.21 4.88 9.49
CA ASP A 210 10.99 6.25 9.96
C ASP A 210 12.18 7.15 9.62
N ALA A 211 13.39 6.70 9.94
CA ALA A 211 14.60 7.46 9.64
C ALA A 211 14.77 7.70 8.14
N TRP A 212 14.42 6.71 7.31
CA TRP A 212 14.40 6.88 5.86
C TRP A 212 13.40 7.95 5.45
N LEU A 213 12.17 7.89 5.93
CA LEU A 213 11.11 8.83 5.58
C LEU A 213 11.42 10.26 6.05
N ALA A 214 11.91 10.40 7.28
CA ALA A 214 12.29 11.67 7.86
C ALA A 214 13.38 12.37 7.02
N ARG A 215 14.37 11.62 6.52
CA ARG A 215 15.38 12.18 5.60
C ARG A 215 14.77 12.71 4.30
N GLN A 216 13.81 11.99 3.71
CA GLN A 216 13.15 12.45 2.48
C GLN A 216 12.30 13.71 2.71
N LEU A 217 11.78 13.89 3.92
CA LEU A 217 10.91 15.00 4.29
C LEU A 217 11.63 16.14 5.03
N GLY A 218 12.97 16.11 5.10
CA GLY A 218 13.76 17.14 5.79
C GLY A 218 13.58 17.19 7.31
N GLY A 219 13.05 16.12 7.91
CA GLY A 219 12.77 15.99 9.34
C GLY A 219 13.82 15.19 10.11
N GLN A 220 13.64 15.09 11.43
CA GLN A 220 14.44 14.23 12.31
C GLN A 220 13.71 12.91 12.57
N PRO A 221 14.42 11.75 12.54
CA PRO A 221 13.85 10.46 12.93
C PRO A 221 13.33 10.47 14.37
N ARG A 222 12.29 9.68 14.65
CA ARG A 222 11.73 9.48 15.99
C ARG A 222 11.27 8.04 16.12
N SER A 223 11.82 7.33 17.11
CA SER A 223 11.34 5.99 17.42
C SER A 223 9.94 6.02 18.02
N ARG A 224 9.11 5.05 17.62
CA ARG A 224 7.83 4.77 18.31
C ARG A 224 8.01 3.98 19.60
N PHE A 225 9.18 3.37 19.77
CA PHE A 225 9.50 2.57 20.93
C PHE A 225 10.34 3.42 21.89
N LEU A 226 10.15 3.22 23.19
CA LEU A 226 10.96 3.93 24.18
C LEU A 226 12.43 3.59 23.95
N GLU A 227 13.29 4.61 23.96
CA GLU A 227 14.73 4.37 24.06
C GLU A 227 14.98 3.50 25.31
N PRO A 228 15.78 2.42 25.20
CA PRO A 228 16.11 1.64 26.39
C PRO A 228 16.81 2.57 27.38
N VAL A 229 16.23 2.65 28.59
CA VAL A 229 16.77 3.40 29.74
C VAL A 229 18.12 2.83 30.16
#